data_AF-R5BEP5-F1
#
_entry.id   AF-R5BEP5-F1
#
_cell.length_a   1.000
_cell.length_b   1.000
_cell.length_c   1.000
_cell.angle_alpha   90.00
_cell.angle_beta   90.00
_cell.angle_gamma   90.00
#
_symmetry.space_group_name_H-M   'P 1'
#
loop_
_entity.id
_entity.type
_entity.pdbx_description
1 polymer ?
#
loop_
_entity_poly.entity_id
_entity_poly.type
_entity_poly.pdbx_seq_one_letter_code
_entity_poly.pdbx_strand_id
1 'polypeptide(L)'
;MTVRGTGVRGFAKGRAFVVRDCGQRNPFEDIPPGSVLVAERLSLSDSTLIDFRNVVGLAVCEEDADGQVCVLAKGIGIPAIVGLAGFVQEVVTGDRLLIWNLDVMVNPDLDTVIAYEKARSEADAQLSLNLPYSTYF
;
A
#
# COMPACT_ATOMS: atom_id res chain seq x y z
N MET A 1 4.38 13.50 -7.14
CA MET A 1 5.69 13.00 -6.66
C MET A 1 5.73 11.49 -6.85
N THR A 2 6.86 10.90 -7.23
CA THR A 2 7.03 9.43 -7.29
C THR A 2 8.23 9.02 -6.44
N VAL A 3 8.04 8.07 -5.54
CA VAL A 3 9.09 7.53 -4.67
C VAL A 3 9.17 6.03 -4.86
N ARG A 4 10.39 5.50 -4.88
CA ARG A 4 10.64 4.07 -4.99
C ARG A 4 11.21 3.56 -3.67
N GLY A 5 10.61 2.50 -3.15
CA GLY A 5 11.10 1.82 -1.95
C GLY A 5 11.36 0.34 -2.18
N THR A 6 11.38 -0.42 -1.08
CA THR A 6 11.47 -1.88 -1.10
C THR A 6 10.25 -2.49 -0.41
N GLY A 7 10.01 -3.79 -0.57
CA GLY A 7 8.91 -4.48 0.12
C GLY A 7 8.12 -5.44 -0.76
N VAL A 8 6.80 -5.44 -0.58
CA VAL A 8 5.86 -6.35 -1.24
C VAL A 8 5.30 -5.69 -2.49
N ARG A 9 5.63 -6.27 -3.64
CA ARG A 9 5.13 -5.82 -4.93
C ARG A 9 3.62 -6.01 -5.02
N GLY A 10 2.93 -5.03 -5.59
CA GLY A 10 1.54 -5.18 -5.96
C GLY A 10 0.95 -3.89 -6.49
N PHE A 11 -0.37 -3.86 -6.57
CA PHE A 11 -1.13 -2.70 -7.00
C PHE A 11 -2.10 -2.27 -5.91
N ALA A 12 -2.07 -0.99 -5.54
CA ALA A 12 -3.09 -0.39 -4.69
C ALA A 12 -3.38 1.03 -5.12
N LYS A 13 -4.66 1.42 -5.02
CA LYS A 13 -5.10 2.79 -5.19
C LYS A 13 -5.98 3.17 -4.01
N GLY A 14 -5.74 4.33 -3.42
CA GLY A 14 -6.46 4.73 -2.23
C GLY A 14 -6.16 6.14 -1.78
N ARG A 15 -6.76 6.53 -0.66
CA ARG A 15 -6.41 7.77 0.03
C ARG A 15 -5.33 7.50 1.06
N ALA A 16 -4.35 8.39 1.16
CA ALA A 16 -3.36 8.35 2.23
C ALA A 16 -4.07 8.49 3.57
N PHE A 17 -3.73 7.63 4.51
CA PHE A 17 -4.05 7.79 5.93
C PHE A 17 -2.74 7.88 6.68
N VAL A 18 -2.31 9.10 6.99
CA VAL A 18 -1.01 9.38 7.61
C VAL A 18 -1.16 9.31 9.11
N VAL A 19 -0.40 8.41 9.73
CA VAL A 19 -0.38 8.20 11.17
C VAL A 19 0.89 8.81 11.73
N ARG A 20 0.72 9.83 12.56
CA ARG A 20 1.79 10.45 13.37
C ARG A 20 1.42 10.20 14.81
N ASP A 21 2.33 9.63 15.59
CA ASP A 21 2.08 9.30 16.99
C ASP A 21 1.62 10.56 17.75
N CYS A 22 0.35 10.57 18.16
CA CYS A 22 -0.29 11.71 18.83
C CYS A 22 -1.07 11.22 20.06
N GLY A 23 -0.34 10.59 20.98
CA GLY A 23 -0.41 10.86 22.42
C GLY A 23 -1.66 10.53 23.24
N GLN A 24 -2.88 10.41 22.70
CA GLN A 24 -4.09 10.18 23.51
C GLN A 24 -5.24 9.37 22.89
N ARG A 25 -5.20 8.99 21.60
CA ARG A 25 -6.19 8.09 20.97
C ARG A 25 -5.48 7.04 20.12
N ASN A 26 -6.14 5.90 19.86
CA ASN A 26 -5.63 4.90 18.94
C ASN A 26 -5.41 5.59 17.57
N PRO A 27 -4.17 5.72 17.10
CA PRO A 27 -3.86 6.56 15.95
C PRO A 27 -4.25 5.86 14.62
N PHE A 28 -4.69 4.60 14.70
CA PHE A 28 -5.21 3.79 13.60
C PHE A 28 -6.75 3.66 13.62
N GLU A 29 -7.44 4.41 14.49
CA GLU A 29 -8.89 4.42 14.55
C GLU A 29 -9.50 5.14 13.32
N ASP A 30 -10.69 4.70 12.90
CA ASP A 30 -11.46 5.29 11.79
C ASP A 30 -10.76 5.34 10.41
N ILE A 31 -9.91 4.36 10.10
CA ILE A 31 -9.32 4.23 8.75
C ILE A 31 -10.44 4.04 7.72
N PRO A 32 -10.60 4.97 6.75
CA PRO A 32 -11.62 4.85 5.72
C PRO A 32 -11.36 3.62 4.84
N PRO A 33 -12.40 2.95 4.33
CA PRO A 33 -12.23 1.83 3.41
C PRO A 33 -11.52 2.27 2.13
N GLY A 34 -10.57 1.46 1.67
CA GLY A 34 -9.78 1.79 0.48
C GLY A 34 -8.63 2.76 0.75
N SER A 35 -8.12 2.83 1.98
CA SER A 35 -7.02 3.73 2.33
C SER A 35 -5.67 3.05 2.23
N VAL A 36 -4.64 3.81 1.87
CA VAL A 36 -3.24 3.42 1.96
C VAL A 36 -2.72 3.96 3.28
N LEU A 37 -2.33 3.06 4.18
CA LEU A 37 -1.80 3.44 5.47
C LEU A 37 -0.37 3.92 5.32
N VAL A 38 -0.10 5.13 5.79
CA VAL A 38 1.21 5.76 5.73
C VAL A 38 1.69 6.02 7.16
N ALA A 39 2.79 5.41 7.57
CA ALA A 39 3.33 5.54 8.92
C ALA A 39 4.84 5.80 8.87
N GLU A 40 5.36 6.47 9.89
CA GLU A 40 6.81 6.65 10.01
C GLU A 40 7.47 5.32 10.35
N ARG A 41 6.91 4.64 11.36
CA ARG A 41 7.28 3.30 11.83
C ARG A 41 6.03 2.47 12.01
N LEU A 42 6.13 1.17 11.76
CA LEU A 42 5.06 0.22 12.05
C LEU A 42 5.64 -1.01 12.75
N SER A 43 5.16 -1.30 13.96
CA SER A 43 5.51 -2.50 14.71
C SER A 43 4.40 -3.55 14.68
N LEU A 44 4.72 -4.81 15.02
CA LEU A 44 3.72 -5.88 15.17
C LEU A 44 2.69 -5.60 16.27
N SER A 45 3.03 -4.79 17.27
CA SER A 45 2.07 -4.38 18.29
C SER A 45 1.04 -3.40 17.70
N ASP A 46 1.49 -2.47 16.85
CA ASP A 46 0.62 -1.51 16.19
C ASP A 46 -0.37 -2.18 15.23
N SER A 47 0.06 -3.25 14.56
CA SER A 47 -0.81 -3.99 13.64
C SER A 47 -2.04 -4.60 14.30
N THR A 48 -2.00 -4.85 15.60
CA THR A 48 -3.18 -5.33 16.36
C THR A 48 -4.28 -4.28 16.48
N LEU A 49 -3.94 -2.99 16.32
CA LEU A 49 -4.85 -1.86 16.41
C LEU A 49 -5.45 -1.43 15.06
N ILE A 50 -4.96 -2.02 13.96
CA ILE A 50 -5.29 -1.63 12.59
C ILE A 50 -6.40 -2.53 12.03
N ASP A 51 -7.47 -1.93 11.51
CA ASP A 51 -8.44 -2.66 10.71
C ASP A 51 -7.97 -2.78 9.25
N PHE A 52 -7.23 -3.87 8.97
CA PHE A 52 -6.70 -4.14 7.63
C PHE A 52 -7.77 -4.37 6.56
N ARG A 53 -9.06 -4.54 6.92
CA ARG A 53 -10.14 -4.64 5.92
C ARG A 53 -10.31 -3.34 5.14
N ASN A 54 -9.98 -2.22 5.77
CA ASN A 54 -10.08 -0.90 5.17
C ASN A 54 -8.78 -0.48 4.47
N VAL A 55 -7.69 -1.21 4.67
CA VAL A 55 -6.37 -0.89 4.16
C VAL A 55 -6.10 -1.65 2.87
N VAL A 56 -5.76 -0.94 1.81
CA VAL A 56 -5.42 -1.52 0.50
C VAL A 56 -3.92 -1.54 0.22
N GLY A 57 -3.11 -0.85 1.04
CA GLY A 57 -1.66 -0.85 0.92
C GLY A 57 -0.97 -0.19 2.11
N LEU A 58 0.32 -0.47 2.26
CA LEU A 58 1.15 0.03 3.35
C LEU A 58 2.33 0.84 2.81
N ALA A 59 2.62 1.97 3.42
CA ALA A 59 3.78 2.81 3.14
C ALA A 59 4.46 3.20 4.47
N VAL A 60 5.65 2.68 4.71
CA VAL A 60 6.42 2.91 5.94
C VAL A 60 7.72 3.64 5.60
N CYS A 61 8.04 4.69 6.36
CA CYS A 61 9.26 5.46 6.12
C CYS A 61 10.51 4.75 6.63
N GLU A 62 10.44 4.18 7.83
CA GLU A 62 11.52 3.38 8.39
C GLU A 62 11.79 2.13 7.56
N GLU A 63 13.04 1.67 7.66
CA GLU A 63 13.49 0.44 7.05
C GLU A 63 12.99 -0.75 7.87
N ASP A 64 12.44 -1.75 7.19
CA ASP A 64 11.94 -2.99 7.81
C ASP A 64 13.09 -3.99 7.97
N ALA A 65 14.06 -3.68 8.83
CA ALA A 65 15.29 -4.46 9.00
C ALA A 65 15.02 -5.95 9.29
N ASP A 66 13.97 -6.23 10.08
CA ASP A 66 13.53 -7.58 10.45
C ASP A 66 12.46 -8.16 9.48
N GLY A 67 12.05 -7.41 8.46
CA GLY A 67 11.07 -7.86 7.47
C GLY A 67 9.64 -8.04 8.01
N GLN A 68 9.34 -7.54 9.21
CA GLN A 68 8.08 -7.76 9.91
C GLN A 68 6.89 -7.11 9.17
N VAL A 69 7.08 -5.90 8.66
CA VAL A 69 6.05 -5.20 7.87
C VAL A 69 5.78 -5.95 6.58
N CYS A 70 6.83 -6.41 5.90
CA CYS A 70 6.72 -7.16 4.65
C CYS A 70 6.02 -8.52 4.86
N VAL A 71 6.35 -9.22 5.94
CA VAL A 71 5.68 -10.49 6.31
C VAL A 71 4.20 -10.27 6.58
N LEU A 72 3.87 -9.23 7.35
CA LEU A 72 2.50 -8.87 7.67
C LEU A 72 1.70 -8.54 6.39
N ALA A 73 2.25 -7.70 5.52
CA ALA A 73 1.63 -7.33 4.25
C ALA A 73 1.39 -8.54 3.33
N LYS A 74 2.37 -9.46 3.25
CA LYS A 74 2.21 -10.73 2.51
C LYS A 74 1.10 -11.60 3.09
N GLY A 75 0.99 -11.69 4.41
CA GLY A 75 -0.06 -12.46 5.08
C GLY A 75 -1.46 -11.93 4.81
N ILE A 76 -1.60 -10.60 4.69
CA ILE A 76 -2.87 -9.93 4.39
C ILE A 76 -3.15 -9.90 2.88
N GLY A 77 -2.12 -10.02 2.05
CA GLY A 77 -2.23 -10.00 0.58
C GLY A 77 -2.30 -8.59 -0.01
N ILE A 78 -1.71 -7.60 0.67
CA ILE A 78 -1.66 -6.20 0.20
C ILE A 78 -0.22 -5.78 -0.14
N PRO A 79 -0.03 -4.84 -1.08
CA PRO A 79 1.29 -4.27 -1.33
C PRO A 79 1.79 -3.46 -0.14
N ALA A 80 3.09 -3.48 0.06
CA ALA A 80 3.75 -2.72 1.12
C ALA A 80 5.08 -2.18 0.64
N ILE A 81 5.33 -0.91 0.92
CA ILE A 81 6.58 -0.25 0.62
C ILE A 81 7.18 0.28 1.93
N VAL A 82 8.44 -0.01 2.14
CA VAL A 82 9.23 0.36 3.33
C VAL A 82 10.49 1.10 2.89
N GLY A 83 11.14 1.82 3.82
CA GLY A 83 12.34 2.61 3.54
C GLY A 83 12.05 3.89 2.73
N LEU A 84 10.84 4.45 2.86
CA LEU A 84 10.44 5.70 2.22
C LEU A 84 10.88 6.92 3.03
N ALA A 85 12.20 7.15 3.13
CA ALA A 85 12.74 8.25 3.94
C ALA A 85 12.12 9.61 3.55
N GLY A 86 11.54 10.31 4.53
CA GLY A 86 10.92 11.63 4.35
C GLY A 86 9.51 11.62 3.73
N PHE A 87 8.98 10.46 3.32
CA PHE A 87 7.69 10.38 2.62
C PHE A 87 6.49 10.80 3.48
N VAL A 88 6.48 10.47 4.77
CA VAL A 88 5.45 10.91 5.74
C VAL A 88 5.38 12.44 5.90
N GLN A 89 6.47 13.16 5.60
CA GLN A 89 6.52 14.61 5.73
C GLN A 89 5.85 15.30 4.54
N GLU A 90 5.91 14.69 3.35
CA GLU A 90 5.34 15.23 2.12
C GLU A 90 3.87 14.82 1.90
N VAL A 91 3.44 13.70 2.47
CA VAL A 91 2.07 13.17 2.31
C VAL A 91 1.17 13.65 3.42
N VAL A 92 -0.07 14.00 3.07
CA VAL A 92 -1.13 14.39 4.00
C VAL A 92 -2.29 13.40 3.93
N THR A 93 -2.93 13.15 5.07
CA THR A 93 -4.15 12.32 5.12
C THR A 93 -5.21 12.89 4.16
N GLY A 94 -5.71 12.03 3.27
CA GLY A 94 -6.66 12.37 2.22
C GLY A 94 -6.05 12.50 0.82
N ASP A 95 -4.72 12.59 0.69
CA ASP A 95 -4.04 12.62 -0.60
C ASP A 95 -4.29 11.35 -1.41
N ARG A 96 -4.28 11.47 -2.74
CA ARG A 96 -4.43 10.30 -3.62
C ARG A 96 -3.10 9.59 -3.71
N LEU A 97 -3.06 8.33 -3.30
CA LEU A 97 -1.90 7.46 -3.44
C LEU A 97 -2.18 6.35 -4.44
N LEU A 98 -1.17 6.11 -5.28
CA LEU A 98 -1.13 4.97 -6.17
C LEU A 98 0.17 4.20 -5.94
N ILE A 99 0.05 2.92 -5.65
CA ILE A 99 1.17 1.99 -5.51
C ILE A 99 1.17 1.09 -6.73
N TRP A 100 2.30 1.04 -7.41
CA TRP A 100 2.55 0.10 -8.50
C TRP A 100 3.90 -0.56 -8.33
N ASN A 101 3.91 -1.88 -8.18
CA ASN A 101 5.11 -2.66 -7.85
C ASN A 101 5.76 -2.15 -6.55
N LEU A 102 6.85 -1.39 -6.66
CA LEU A 102 7.59 -0.81 -5.53
C LEU A 102 7.66 0.72 -5.61
N ASP A 103 6.91 1.30 -6.54
CA ASP A 103 6.81 2.74 -6.74
C ASP A 103 5.50 3.23 -6.13
N VAL A 104 5.60 4.30 -5.34
CA VAL A 104 4.46 5.02 -4.79
C VAL A 104 4.38 6.41 -5.41
N MET A 105 3.18 6.78 -5.85
CA MET A 105 2.89 8.06 -6.48
C MET A 105 1.90 8.83 -5.61
N VAL A 106 2.27 10.07 -5.30
CA VAL A 106 1.44 11.03 -4.56
C VAL A 106 0.78 12.00 -5.52
N ASN A 107 -0.54 12.11 -5.40
CA ASN A 107 -1.42 12.92 -6.24
C ASN A 107 -1.12 12.74 -7.74
N PRO A 108 -1.26 11.52 -8.29
CA PRO A 108 -1.05 11.28 -9.71
C PRO A 108 -2.08 12.03 -10.55
N ASP A 109 -1.65 12.51 -11.72
CA ASP A 109 -2.52 13.12 -12.72
C ASP A 109 -3.54 12.11 -13.27
N LEU A 110 -4.64 12.62 -13.84
CA LEU A 110 -5.70 11.80 -14.40
C LEU A 110 -5.19 10.84 -15.48
N ASP A 111 -4.31 11.31 -16.37
CA ASP A 111 -3.69 10.48 -17.41
C ASP A 111 -2.90 9.31 -16.82
N THR A 112 -2.17 9.56 -15.72
CA THR A 112 -1.41 8.53 -15.01
C THR A 112 -2.35 7.49 -14.39
N VAL A 113 -3.44 7.94 -13.76
CA VAL A 113 -4.45 7.04 -13.18
C VAL A 113 -5.09 6.17 -14.27
N ILE A 114 -5.47 6.76 -15.40
CA ILE A 114 -6.09 6.04 -16.53
C ILE A 114 -5.11 5.02 -17.12
N ALA A 115 -3.86 5.41 -17.35
CA ALA A 115 -2.83 4.53 -17.86
C ALA A 115 -2.61 3.32 -16.94
N TYR A 116 -2.62 3.54 -15.62
CA TYR A 116 -2.49 2.46 -14.64
C TYR A 116 -3.71 1.55 -14.57
N GLU A 117 -4.93 2.10 -14.63
CA GLU A 117 -6.13 1.27 -14.67
C GLU A 117 -6.16 0.39 -15.92
N LYS A 118 -5.70 0.92 -17.05
CA LYS A 118 -5.57 0.16 -18.28
C LYS A 118 -4.51 -0.94 -18.16
N ALA A 119 -3.32 -0.62 -17.64
CA ALA A 119 -2.25 -1.59 -17.40
C ALA A 119 -2.66 -2.70 -16.42
N ARG A 120 -3.45 -2.37 -15.39
CA ARG A 120 -4.04 -3.35 -14.49
C ARG A 120 -5.03 -4.25 -15.21
N SER A 121 -5.95 -3.67 -16.00
CA SER A 121 -6.93 -4.44 -16.75
C SER A 121 -6.26 -5.37 -17.77
N GLU A 122 -5.18 -4.93 -18.40
CA GLU A 122 -4.38 -5.75 -19.31
C GLU A 122 -3.65 -6.87 -18.55
N ALA A 123 -3.05 -6.58 -17.39
CA ALA A 123 -2.41 -7.60 -16.56
C ALA A 123 -3.40 -8.67 -16.06
N ASP A 124 -4.61 -8.26 -15.66
CA ASP A 124 -5.69 -9.15 -15.23
C ASP A 124 -6.26 -9.99 -16.40
N ALA A 125 -6.42 -9.35 -17.57
CA ALA A 125 -6.77 -10.05 -18.80
C ALA A 125 -5.69 -11.06 -19.23
N GLN A 126 -4.42 -10.71 -19.11
CA GLN A 126 -3.31 -11.61 -19.41
C GLN A 126 -3.26 -12.81 -18.46
N LEU A 127 -3.63 -12.61 -17.19
CA LEU A 127 -3.69 -13.68 -16.19
C LEU A 127 -4.84 -14.64 -16.47
N SER A 128 -6.00 -14.13 -16.89
CA SER A 128 -7.16 -14.95 -17.25
C SER A 128 -6.96 -15.73 -18.57
N LEU A 129 -6.13 -15.23 -19.50
CA LEU A 129 -5.75 -15.96 -20.73
C LEU A 129 -4.67 -17.03 -20.53
N ASN A 130 -3.91 -17.00 -19.42
CA ASN A 130 -2.79 -17.91 -19.16
C ASN A 130 -3.12 -19.06 -18.20
N LEU A 131 -4.39 -19.32 -17.90
CA LEU A 131 -4.80 -20.56 -17.24
C LEU A 131 -4.72 -21.70 -18.28
N PRO A 132 -3.76 -22.64 -18.19
CA PRO A 132 -3.84 -23.83 -19.01
C PRO A 132 -5.11 -24.58 -18.60
N TYR A 133 -5.97 -24.82 -19.58
CA TYR A 133 -6.86 -25.96 -19.55
C TYR A 133 -5.99 -27.19 -19.27
N SER A 134 -5.99 -27.69 -18.03
CA SER A 134 -5.49 -29.03 -17.74
C SER A 134 -6.29 -29.67 -16.62
N THR A 135 -7.32 -30.38 -17.08
CA THR A 135 -7.67 -31.75 -16.72
C THR A 135 -7.83 -32.10 -15.23
N TYR A 136 -9.08 -32.11 -14.78
CA TYR A 136 -9.56 -33.13 -13.83
C TYR A 136 -10.47 -34.09 -14.60
N PHE A 137 -9.94 -35.27 -14.92
CA PHE A 137 -10.67 -36.53 -15.04
C PHE A 137 -10.22 -37.41 -13.88
#